data_AF-A0A1J4MZB7-F1
#
_entry.id   AF-A0A1J4MZB7-F1
#
_cell.length_a   1.000
_cell.length_b   1.000
_cell.length_c   1.000
_cell.angle_alpha   90.00
_cell.angle_beta   90.00
_cell.angle_gamma   90.00
#
_symmetry.space_group_name_H-M   'P 1'
#
loop_
_entity.id
_entity.type
_entity.pdbx_description
1 polymer ?
#
loop_
_entity_poly.entity_id
_entity_poly.type
_entity_poly.pdbx_seq_one_letter_code
_entity_poly.pdbx_strand_id
1 'polypeptide(L)'
;MAATLTLGLTGAPATASAGPACGTVASPDTRVEHSRLADPVVTDILTRSGFDDVAGALRTTLCAARDSRAATAAARLAGQALWQRAVDRVQGRGDAGGDLPRSDDRPLYWARLAGELEIARVAPGFPTWSEDARAKVLAAFDRSSRGIESTAFAGGEAGRSRQVLASGFDPFTLDRNIRQSNPSGATALAMDGRVVQTAKGPVEIQTVVFPVLWEPFAQGIVERAFLPHLVPGRRDVDTAITISQGRAGRFDLEVWNGAHRGTFPDNDRVSVNETIPIPEDVPHADPQPQWTRTTLPVEAMKAAVPGTFPVNINRVVTEIPAGSTSPVTREDPTPGSTAVAGGGGDYLSNESAYRTTALRDALEAGTKQGHIHVPVLDGDATGEPLPGMRADIVAQAVALVAAAATS
;
A
#
# COMPACT_ATOMS: atom_id res chain seq x y z
N MET A 1 -41.19 -12.96 77.30
CA MET A 1 -39.79 -13.36 77.02
C MET A 1 -39.63 -13.40 75.51
N ALA A 2 -38.50 -12.86 75.04
CA ALA A 2 -38.20 -12.43 73.69
C ALA A 2 -37.84 -13.57 72.73
N ALA A 3 -37.97 -13.32 71.41
CA ALA A 3 -36.88 -13.45 70.44
C ALA A 3 -37.35 -12.97 69.05
N THR A 4 -36.98 -11.76 68.66
CA THR A 4 -37.12 -11.24 67.29
C THR A 4 -35.83 -11.56 66.54
N LEU A 5 -35.92 -12.34 65.46
CA LEU A 5 -34.77 -12.73 64.63
C LEU A 5 -34.64 -11.76 63.44
N THR A 6 -33.70 -10.83 63.50
CA THR A 6 -33.33 -9.95 62.38
C THR A 6 -32.23 -10.59 61.55
N LEU A 7 -32.54 -11.00 60.31
CA LEU A 7 -31.55 -11.38 59.30
C LEU A 7 -30.86 -10.10 58.76
N GLY A 8 -29.61 -9.88 59.16
CA GLY A 8 -28.74 -8.87 58.55
C GLY A 8 -28.02 -9.44 57.32
N LEU A 9 -28.49 -9.11 56.12
CA LEU A 9 -27.72 -9.29 54.89
C LEU A 9 -26.76 -8.11 54.73
N THR A 10 -25.58 -8.21 55.34
CA THR A 10 -24.46 -7.31 55.03
C THR A 10 -23.80 -7.78 53.73
N GLY A 11 -24.37 -7.38 52.59
CA GLY A 11 -23.67 -7.46 51.31
C GLY A 11 -22.53 -6.44 51.32
N ALA A 12 -21.29 -6.91 51.43
CA ALA A 12 -20.13 -6.07 51.19
C ALA A 12 -20.20 -5.54 49.73
N PRO A 13 -19.92 -4.26 49.47
CA PRO A 13 -19.81 -3.78 48.10
C PRO A 13 -18.68 -4.58 47.45
N ALA A 14 -18.99 -5.31 46.38
CA ALA A 14 -17.98 -5.87 45.51
C ALA A 14 -17.17 -4.70 44.98
N THR A 15 -15.95 -4.53 45.49
CA THR A 15 -14.95 -3.68 44.88
C THR A 15 -14.72 -4.24 43.49
N ALA A 16 -15.24 -3.56 42.47
CA ALA A 16 -14.84 -3.78 41.10
C ALA A 16 -13.31 -3.59 41.07
N SER A 17 -12.57 -4.70 41.00
CA SER A 17 -11.14 -4.65 40.73
C SER A 17 -10.98 -3.86 39.45
N ALA A 18 -10.42 -2.64 39.56
CA ALA A 18 -9.99 -1.91 38.39
C ALA A 18 -9.05 -2.85 37.63
N GLY A 19 -9.48 -3.29 36.44
CA GLY A 19 -8.61 -4.07 35.56
C GLY A 19 -7.27 -3.34 35.44
N PRO A 20 -6.15 -4.06 35.23
CA PRO A 20 -4.83 -3.45 35.13
C PRO A 20 -4.88 -2.26 34.17
N ALA A 21 -4.55 -1.07 34.69
CA ALA A 21 -4.66 0.17 33.96
C ALA A 21 -3.82 0.09 32.67
N CYS A 22 -4.39 0.54 31.55
CA CYS A 22 -3.68 0.55 30.28
C CYS A 22 -2.50 1.53 30.35
N GLY A 23 -1.29 0.99 30.33
CA GLY A 23 -0.04 1.73 30.47
C GLY A 23 0.48 2.30 29.15
N THR A 24 1.65 2.93 29.25
CA THR A 24 2.41 3.46 28.12
C THR A 24 3.88 3.07 28.29
N VAL A 25 4.49 2.51 27.25
CA VAL A 25 5.93 2.28 27.14
C VAL A 25 6.61 3.62 26.94
N ALA A 26 7.56 3.97 27.81
CA ALA A 26 8.23 5.26 27.80
C ALA A 26 9.16 5.44 26.57
N SER A 27 9.83 4.36 26.16
CA SER A 27 10.79 4.33 25.04
C SER A 27 10.44 3.19 24.09
N PRO A 28 9.38 3.34 23.27
CA PRO A 28 9.04 2.35 22.25
C PRO A 28 10.14 2.31 21.17
N ASP A 29 10.24 1.19 20.46
CA ASP A 29 11.03 1.14 19.22
C ASP A 29 10.32 1.98 18.14
N THR A 30 11.07 2.83 17.44
CA THR A 30 10.52 3.76 16.45
C THR A 30 11.44 3.91 15.26
N ARG A 31 10.84 4.06 14.08
CA ARG A 31 11.55 4.36 12.84
C ARG A 31 11.62 5.86 12.56
N VAL A 32 12.38 6.26 11.54
CA VAL A 32 12.52 7.67 11.15
C VAL A 32 11.17 8.24 10.72
N GLU A 33 10.33 7.46 10.03
CA GLU A 33 8.94 7.84 9.70
C GLU A 33 8.14 8.33 10.91
N HIS A 34 8.20 7.64 12.04
CA HIS A 34 7.47 8.03 13.24
C HIS A 34 7.94 9.38 13.81
N SER A 35 9.22 9.73 13.64
CA SER A 35 9.73 11.02 14.14
C SER A 35 9.07 12.22 13.44
N ARG A 36 8.57 12.03 12.21
CA ARG A 36 7.92 13.08 11.42
C ARG A 36 6.53 13.46 11.93
N LEU A 37 5.90 12.61 12.74
CA LEU A 37 4.60 12.92 13.38
C LEU A 37 4.68 14.13 14.32
N ALA A 38 5.88 14.51 14.78
CA ALA A 38 6.10 15.72 15.58
C ALA A 38 6.08 17.02 14.75
N ASP A 39 6.07 16.94 13.43
CA ASP A 39 6.03 18.11 12.56
C ASP A 39 4.61 18.75 12.58
N PRO A 40 4.50 20.08 12.82
CA PRO A 40 3.21 20.77 12.82
C PRO A 40 2.40 20.61 11.54
N VAL A 41 3.06 20.44 10.38
CA VAL A 41 2.38 20.21 9.09
C VAL A 41 1.64 18.87 9.10
N VAL A 42 2.21 17.85 9.72
CA VAL A 42 1.55 16.54 9.83
C VAL A 42 0.33 16.64 10.74
N THR A 43 0.45 17.38 11.86
CA THR A 43 -0.68 17.66 12.75
C THR A 43 -1.80 18.41 12.02
N ASP A 44 -1.45 19.43 11.22
CA ASP A 44 -2.39 20.20 10.39
C ASP A 44 -3.12 19.28 9.40
N ILE A 45 -2.38 18.42 8.67
CA ILE A 45 -2.97 17.48 7.70
C ILE A 45 -3.97 16.54 8.38
N LEU A 46 -3.62 15.95 9.53
CA LEU A 46 -4.50 15.04 10.24
C LEU A 46 -5.77 15.75 10.75
N THR A 47 -5.61 16.91 11.38
CA THR A 47 -6.74 17.70 11.90
C THR A 47 -7.68 18.13 10.77
N ARG A 48 -7.13 18.64 9.67
CA ARG A 48 -7.89 19.17 8.52
C ARG A 48 -8.46 18.09 7.60
N SER A 49 -8.01 16.85 7.74
CA SER A 49 -8.62 15.68 7.06
C SER A 49 -9.60 14.92 7.95
N GLY A 50 -9.56 15.17 9.27
CA GLY A 50 -10.32 14.51 10.32
C GLY A 50 -9.74 13.18 10.78
N PHE A 51 -8.53 12.81 10.37
CA PHE A 51 -7.91 11.52 10.65
C PHE A 51 -7.07 11.51 11.96
N ASP A 52 -7.12 12.59 12.72
CA ASP A 52 -6.41 12.78 14.00
C ASP A 52 -6.94 11.90 15.15
N ASP A 53 -8.13 11.33 15.01
CA ASP A 53 -8.76 10.44 15.98
C ASP A 53 -8.25 8.98 15.96
N VAL A 54 -7.60 8.56 14.87
CA VAL A 54 -7.24 7.16 14.58
C VAL A 54 -6.37 6.55 15.68
N ALA A 55 -5.32 7.24 16.11
CA ALA A 55 -4.42 6.75 17.16
C ALA A 55 -5.16 6.58 18.51
N GLY A 56 -5.98 7.56 18.89
CA GLY A 56 -6.75 7.50 20.14
C GLY A 56 -7.80 6.38 20.15
N ALA A 57 -8.50 6.18 19.02
CA ALA A 57 -9.47 5.09 18.86
C ALA A 57 -8.78 3.71 18.94
N LEU A 58 -7.60 3.58 18.32
CA LEU A 58 -6.80 2.36 18.35
C LEU A 58 -6.31 2.07 19.78
N ARG A 59 -5.77 3.07 20.49
CA ARG A 59 -5.40 2.94 21.91
C ARG A 59 -6.56 2.41 22.74
N THR A 60 -7.72 3.07 22.66
CA THR A 60 -8.92 2.69 23.40
C THR A 60 -9.29 1.22 23.15
N THR A 61 -9.25 0.81 21.89
CA THR A 61 -9.58 -0.55 21.47
C THR A 61 -8.56 -1.58 21.99
N LEU A 62 -7.26 -1.29 21.94
CA LEU A 62 -6.20 -2.18 22.42
C LEU A 62 -6.19 -2.28 23.95
N CYS A 63 -6.48 -1.18 24.65
CA CYS A 63 -6.63 -1.18 26.10
C CYS A 63 -7.83 -2.02 26.57
N ALA A 64 -8.88 -2.12 25.76
CA ALA A 64 -10.07 -2.93 26.06
C ALA A 64 -9.92 -4.41 25.67
N ALA A 65 -8.87 -4.78 24.93
CA ALA A 65 -8.62 -6.16 24.57
C ALA A 65 -8.29 -7.00 25.81
N ARG A 66 -8.76 -8.25 25.84
CA ARG A 66 -8.57 -9.18 26.96
C ARG A 66 -7.33 -10.08 26.83
N ASP A 67 -6.81 -10.21 25.62
CA ASP A 67 -5.67 -11.06 25.26
C ASP A 67 -5.06 -10.62 23.92
N SER A 68 -3.87 -11.12 23.59
CA SER A 68 -3.17 -10.78 22.34
C SER A 68 -3.96 -11.12 21.08
N ARG A 69 -4.79 -12.17 21.08
CA ARG A 69 -5.60 -12.54 19.92
C ARG A 69 -6.70 -11.50 19.68
N ALA A 70 -7.36 -11.05 20.74
CA ALA A 70 -8.33 -9.98 20.69
C ALA A 70 -7.67 -8.67 20.23
N ALA A 71 -6.49 -8.35 20.74
CA ALA A 71 -5.72 -7.17 20.30
C ALA A 71 -5.38 -7.22 18.81
N THR A 72 -4.91 -8.36 18.29
CA THR A 72 -4.61 -8.54 16.86
C THR A 72 -5.87 -8.42 16.00
N ALA A 73 -6.99 -9.03 16.41
CA ALA A 73 -8.25 -8.90 15.69
C ALA A 73 -8.75 -7.46 15.66
N ALA A 74 -8.61 -6.74 16.78
CA ALA A 74 -9.05 -5.36 16.88
C ALA A 74 -8.17 -4.40 16.06
N ALA A 75 -6.85 -4.61 16.05
CA ALA A 75 -5.93 -3.90 15.17
C ALA A 75 -6.21 -4.14 13.68
N ARG A 76 -6.53 -5.37 13.28
CA ARG A 76 -6.99 -5.69 11.91
C ARG A 76 -8.24 -4.89 11.55
N LEU A 77 -9.28 -4.92 12.40
CA LEU A 77 -10.53 -4.19 12.16
C LEU A 77 -10.30 -2.67 12.09
N ALA A 78 -9.45 -2.13 12.97
CA ALA A 78 -9.07 -0.72 12.94
C ALA A 78 -8.34 -0.35 11.65
N GLY A 79 -7.42 -1.21 11.17
CA GLY A 79 -6.75 -1.01 9.89
C GLY A 79 -7.72 -1.05 8.70
N GLN A 80 -8.63 -2.02 8.66
CA GLN A 80 -9.67 -2.10 7.62
C GLN A 80 -10.58 -0.86 7.63
N ALA A 81 -10.98 -0.39 8.81
CA ALA A 81 -11.78 0.82 8.96
C ALA A 81 -11.03 2.07 8.48
N LEU A 82 -9.73 2.17 8.76
CA LEU A 82 -8.88 3.26 8.27
C LEU A 82 -8.77 3.24 6.74
N TRP A 83 -8.52 2.08 6.13
CA TRP A 83 -8.48 1.93 4.67
C TRP A 83 -9.82 2.34 4.04
N GLN A 84 -10.93 1.77 4.52
CA GLN A 84 -12.26 2.06 3.98
C GLN A 84 -12.62 3.54 4.13
N ARG A 85 -12.27 4.17 5.25
CA ARG A 85 -12.47 5.61 5.47
C ARG A 85 -11.72 6.45 4.43
N ALA A 86 -10.48 6.11 4.10
CA ALA A 86 -9.69 6.81 3.08
C ALA A 86 -10.29 6.62 1.68
N VAL A 87 -10.71 5.40 1.35
CA VAL A 87 -11.39 5.09 0.07
C VAL A 87 -12.70 5.87 -0.03
N ASP A 88 -13.56 5.81 0.99
CA ASP A 88 -14.84 6.54 1.04
C ASP A 88 -14.63 8.04 0.86
N ARG A 89 -13.64 8.61 1.57
CA ARG A 89 -13.26 10.01 1.44
C ARG A 89 -12.94 10.36 -0.02
N VAL A 90 -12.00 9.66 -0.66
CA VAL A 90 -11.56 9.95 -2.04
C VAL A 90 -12.71 9.76 -3.03
N GLN A 91 -13.60 8.81 -2.79
CA GLN A 91 -14.71 8.48 -3.69
C GLN A 91 -15.98 9.29 -3.45
N GLY A 92 -15.94 10.31 -2.58
CA GLY A 92 -17.09 11.18 -2.40
C GLY A 92 -18.14 10.68 -1.39
N ARG A 93 -17.89 9.55 -0.71
CA ARG A 93 -18.81 8.92 0.23
C ARG A 93 -18.58 9.39 1.66
N GLY A 94 -19.65 9.49 2.44
CA GLY A 94 -19.61 9.98 3.82
C GLY A 94 -19.27 11.46 3.94
N ASP A 95 -19.15 11.93 5.18
CA ASP A 95 -18.82 13.32 5.50
C ASP A 95 -17.47 13.72 4.91
N ALA A 96 -17.34 15.00 4.56
CA ALA A 96 -16.09 15.53 4.00
C ALA A 96 -14.90 15.42 4.98
N GLY A 97 -15.15 15.16 6.27
CA GLY A 97 -14.14 14.91 7.30
C GLY A 97 -13.22 16.08 7.61
N GLY A 98 -13.36 17.22 6.93
CA GLY A 98 -12.49 18.38 7.03
C GLY A 98 -12.45 19.18 5.72
N ASP A 99 -11.48 20.08 5.55
CA ASP A 99 -11.42 21.05 4.45
C ASP A 99 -10.32 20.75 3.40
N LEU A 100 -9.49 19.73 3.60
CA LEU A 100 -8.54 19.28 2.58
C LEU A 100 -9.25 18.67 1.35
N PRO A 101 -8.63 18.74 0.15
CA PRO A 101 -9.16 18.05 -1.03
C PRO A 101 -9.44 16.58 -0.73
N ARG A 102 -10.59 16.08 -1.18
CA ARG A 102 -10.98 14.67 -0.94
C ARG A 102 -10.01 13.68 -1.58
N SER A 103 -9.36 14.07 -2.66
CA SER A 103 -8.39 13.25 -3.41
C SER A 103 -7.00 13.17 -2.77
N ASP A 104 -6.79 13.79 -1.61
CA ASP A 104 -5.52 13.76 -0.89
C ASP A 104 -5.24 12.37 -0.28
N ASP A 105 -4.08 11.80 -0.59
CA ASP A 105 -3.61 10.49 -0.11
C ASP A 105 -2.87 10.57 1.24
N ARG A 106 -2.38 11.77 1.61
CA ARG A 106 -1.60 11.99 2.83
C ARG A 106 -2.34 11.62 4.13
N PRO A 107 -3.66 11.85 4.27
CA PRO A 107 -4.39 11.49 5.49
C PRO A 107 -4.26 10.01 5.88
N LEU A 108 -4.34 9.10 4.90
CA LEU A 108 -4.20 7.66 5.14
C LEU A 108 -2.81 7.32 5.68
N TYR A 109 -1.77 7.81 5.01
CA TYR A 109 -0.38 7.54 5.37
C TYR A 109 -0.04 8.05 6.78
N TRP A 110 -0.36 9.32 7.08
CA TRP A 110 -0.04 9.89 8.39
C TRP A 110 -0.83 9.25 9.52
N ALA A 111 -2.10 8.90 9.28
CA ALA A 111 -2.93 8.24 10.29
C ALA A 111 -2.48 6.80 10.54
N ARG A 112 -2.01 6.10 9.51
CA ARG A 112 -1.37 4.79 9.65
C ARG A 112 -0.13 4.90 10.52
N LEU A 113 0.79 5.81 10.23
CA LEU A 113 1.99 6.02 11.05
C LEU A 113 1.66 6.40 12.50
N ALA A 114 0.65 7.23 12.73
CA ALA A 114 0.18 7.57 14.08
C ALA A 114 -0.35 6.33 14.83
N GLY A 115 -1.09 5.46 14.13
CA GLY A 115 -1.56 4.18 14.67
C GLY A 115 -0.41 3.20 14.97
N GLU A 116 0.58 3.08 14.08
CA GLU A 116 1.78 2.26 14.29
C GLU A 116 2.55 2.73 15.53
N LEU A 117 2.76 4.05 15.68
CA LEU A 117 3.41 4.64 16.85
C LEU A 117 2.62 4.38 18.14
N GLU A 118 1.28 4.43 18.08
CA GLU A 118 0.45 4.11 19.25
C GLU A 118 0.53 2.63 19.62
N ILE A 119 0.54 1.71 18.64
CA ILE A 119 0.77 0.28 18.90
C ILE A 119 2.15 0.07 19.54
N ALA A 120 3.17 0.82 19.13
CA ALA A 120 4.50 0.76 19.71
C ALA A 120 4.50 1.22 21.19
N ARG A 121 3.65 2.19 21.55
CA ARG A 121 3.59 2.81 22.89
C ARG A 121 2.62 2.15 23.85
N VAL A 122 1.51 1.59 23.38
CA VAL A 122 0.46 1.09 24.28
C VAL A 122 0.95 -0.11 25.09
N ALA A 123 0.56 -0.20 26.36
CA ALA A 123 0.81 -1.35 27.22
C ALA A 123 -0.50 -1.82 27.86
N PRO A 124 -1.32 -2.61 27.12
CA PRO A 124 -2.54 -3.19 27.66
C PRO A 124 -2.26 -4.06 28.89
N GLY A 125 -3.22 -4.12 29.81
CA GLY A 125 -3.02 -4.79 31.11
C GLY A 125 -3.07 -6.32 31.09
N PHE A 126 -3.26 -6.96 29.93
CA PHE A 126 -3.39 -8.43 29.87
C PHE A 126 -2.03 -9.15 29.86
N PRO A 127 -1.90 -10.34 30.50
CA PRO A 127 -0.60 -11.00 30.68
C PRO A 127 0.13 -11.46 29.41
N THR A 128 -0.58 -11.60 28.29
CA THR A 128 -0.02 -12.09 27.01
C THR A 128 0.62 -11.00 26.15
N TRP A 129 0.66 -9.75 26.63
CA TRP A 129 1.29 -8.63 25.93
C TRP A 129 2.83 -8.72 25.99
N SER A 130 3.44 -9.25 24.93
CA SER A 130 4.88 -9.35 24.71
C SER A 130 5.30 -8.56 23.46
N GLU A 131 6.60 -8.44 23.21
CA GLU A 131 7.09 -7.82 21.96
C GLU A 131 6.67 -8.59 20.70
N ASP A 132 6.61 -9.93 20.76
CA ASP A 132 6.05 -10.75 19.67
C ASP A 132 4.55 -10.49 19.46
N ALA A 133 3.77 -10.35 20.55
CA ALA A 133 2.36 -9.97 20.45
C ALA A 133 2.20 -8.57 19.82
N ARG A 134 3.03 -7.60 20.25
CA ARG A 134 3.06 -6.24 19.70
C ARG A 134 3.38 -6.25 18.21
N ALA A 135 4.41 -6.99 17.79
CA ALA A 135 4.77 -7.14 16.38
C ALA A 135 3.63 -7.76 15.54
N LYS A 136 2.92 -8.75 16.07
CA LYS A 136 1.74 -9.34 15.41
C LYS A 136 0.57 -8.36 15.30
N VAL A 137 0.33 -7.55 16.32
CA VAL A 137 -0.69 -6.49 16.31
C VAL A 137 -0.31 -5.41 15.29
N LEU A 138 0.95 -4.97 15.28
CA LEU A 138 1.48 -4.01 14.31
C LEU A 138 1.31 -4.50 12.88
N ALA A 139 1.77 -5.73 12.59
CA ALA A 139 1.67 -6.33 11.26
C ALA A 139 0.21 -6.49 10.79
N ALA A 140 -0.72 -6.80 11.70
CA ALA A 140 -2.14 -6.90 11.37
C ALA A 140 -2.76 -5.53 11.03
N PHE A 141 -2.42 -4.48 11.79
CA PHE A 141 -2.86 -3.11 11.52
C PHE A 141 -2.28 -2.58 10.19
N ASP A 142 -0.97 -2.73 10.00
CA ASP A 142 -0.26 -2.27 8.80
C ASP A 142 -0.86 -2.90 7.54
N ARG A 143 -0.89 -4.24 7.43
CA ARG A 143 -1.44 -4.91 6.25
C ARG A 143 -2.91 -4.54 5.98
N SER A 144 -3.72 -4.47 7.03
CA SER A 144 -5.15 -4.16 6.90
C SER A 144 -5.40 -2.73 6.44
N SER A 145 -4.62 -1.77 6.95
CA SER A 145 -4.73 -0.36 6.56
C SER A 145 -4.16 -0.06 5.18
N ARG A 146 -3.51 -1.02 4.52
CA ARG A 146 -3.00 -0.95 3.14
C ARG A 146 -3.96 -1.53 2.10
N GLY A 147 -5.11 -2.02 2.52
CA GLY A 147 -6.07 -2.73 1.66
C GLY A 147 -5.74 -4.22 1.43
N ILE A 148 -4.56 -4.70 1.85
CA ILE A 148 -4.08 -6.07 1.58
C ILE A 148 -5.03 -7.14 2.14
N GLU A 149 -5.64 -6.89 3.30
CA GLU A 149 -6.58 -7.82 3.94
C GLU A 149 -8.06 -7.56 3.56
N SER A 150 -8.34 -6.65 2.62
CA SER A 150 -9.70 -6.30 2.16
C SER A 150 -9.94 -6.49 0.66
N THR A 151 -8.95 -6.97 -0.10
CA THR A 151 -9.11 -7.29 -1.53
C THR A 151 -10.10 -8.45 -1.74
N ALA A 152 -11.35 -8.10 -2.05
CA ALA A 152 -12.41 -9.08 -2.31
C ALA A 152 -13.12 -8.74 -3.61
N PHE A 153 -13.19 -9.72 -4.52
CA PHE A 153 -13.91 -9.58 -5.78
C PHE A 153 -15.28 -10.25 -5.68
N ALA A 154 -16.31 -9.64 -6.27
CA ALA A 154 -17.70 -10.10 -6.16
C ALA A 154 -17.98 -11.47 -6.81
N GLY A 155 -17.02 -12.04 -7.55
CA GLY A 155 -16.96 -13.47 -7.85
C GLY A 155 -18.28 -14.15 -8.28
N GLY A 156 -18.83 -13.80 -9.45
CA GLY A 156 -19.52 -14.80 -10.27
C GLY A 156 -21.03 -15.02 -10.15
N GLU A 157 -21.85 -14.01 -9.84
CA GLU A 157 -23.29 -14.07 -10.13
C GLU A 157 -23.73 -12.85 -10.97
N ALA A 158 -24.14 -13.12 -12.22
CA ALA A 158 -24.52 -12.21 -13.30
C ALA A 158 -23.36 -11.51 -14.07
N GLY A 159 -22.93 -12.13 -15.18
CA GLY A 159 -22.08 -11.49 -16.21
C GLY A 159 -20.69 -11.06 -15.72
N ARG A 160 -19.72 -12.00 -15.70
CA ARG A 160 -18.39 -11.84 -15.08
C ARG A 160 -17.71 -10.51 -15.45
N SER A 161 -17.68 -9.57 -14.49
CA SER A 161 -16.77 -8.42 -14.53
C SER A 161 -15.34 -8.92 -14.66
N ARG A 162 -14.54 -8.25 -15.48
CA ARG A 162 -13.09 -8.48 -15.47
C ARG A 162 -12.52 -7.96 -14.16
N GLN A 163 -11.65 -8.73 -13.54
CA GLN A 163 -11.11 -8.42 -12.21
C GLN A 163 -9.68 -7.90 -12.35
N VAL A 164 -9.42 -6.76 -11.73
CA VAL A 164 -8.11 -6.13 -11.71
C VAL A 164 -7.66 -5.90 -10.27
N LEU A 165 -6.47 -6.40 -9.94
CA LEU A 165 -5.75 -5.97 -8.74
C LEU A 165 -4.74 -4.90 -9.13
N ALA A 166 -4.78 -3.73 -8.50
CA ALA A 166 -3.78 -2.70 -8.72
C ALA A 166 -3.03 -2.34 -7.44
N SER A 167 -1.81 -1.80 -7.53
CA SER A 167 -1.12 -1.21 -6.37
C SER A 167 -0.84 0.28 -6.57
N GLY A 168 -0.69 1.00 -5.47
CA GLY A 168 -0.06 2.32 -5.41
C GLY A 168 1.02 2.35 -4.32
N PHE A 169 1.58 3.54 -4.05
CA PHE A 169 2.58 3.75 -3.00
C PHE A 169 2.22 4.89 -2.05
N ASP A 170 2.71 4.77 -0.82
CA ASP A 170 2.68 5.84 0.18
C ASP A 170 3.50 7.07 -0.30
N PRO A 171 3.27 8.26 0.28
CA PRO A 171 4.14 9.43 0.13
C PRO A 171 5.61 9.15 0.48
N PHE A 172 6.53 9.80 -0.25
CA PHE A 172 7.97 9.67 -0.02
C PHE A 172 8.73 10.97 -0.32
N THR A 173 10.05 10.99 -0.11
CA THR A 173 10.89 12.20 -0.16
C THR A 173 10.51 13.28 0.86
N LEU A 174 9.97 12.84 2.01
CA LEU A 174 9.39 13.67 3.05
C LEU A 174 10.41 14.52 3.80
N ASP A 175 11.70 14.16 3.77
CA ASP A 175 12.79 15.01 4.28
C ASP A 175 12.98 16.28 3.44
N ARG A 176 12.65 16.23 2.13
CA ARG A 176 12.70 17.38 1.23
C ARG A 176 11.40 18.18 1.30
N ASN A 177 10.26 17.49 1.34
CA ASN A 177 8.95 18.10 1.37
C ASN A 177 7.97 17.26 2.21
N ILE A 178 7.73 17.67 3.46
CA ILE A 178 6.79 16.98 4.36
C ILE A 178 5.34 17.00 3.84
N ARG A 179 5.01 17.93 2.92
CA ARG A 179 3.70 18.03 2.25
C ARG A 179 3.56 17.14 1.03
N GLN A 180 4.60 16.38 0.65
CA GLN A 180 4.59 15.58 -0.57
C GLN A 180 3.40 14.60 -0.57
N SER A 181 2.70 14.55 -1.70
CA SER A 181 1.63 13.61 -2.03
C SER A 181 2.16 12.61 -3.06
N ASN A 182 1.58 11.42 -3.14
CA ASN A 182 1.91 10.41 -4.16
C ASN A 182 0.69 10.13 -5.04
N PRO A 183 0.70 10.54 -6.33
CA PRO A 183 -0.43 10.33 -7.24
C PRO A 183 -0.77 8.85 -7.44
N SER A 184 0.19 7.92 -7.25
CA SER A 184 -0.12 6.49 -7.33
C SER A 184 -0.99 6.00 -6.17
N GLY A 185 -0.71 6.45 -4.94
CA GLY A 185 -1.54 6.18 -3.76
C GLY A 185 -2.94 6.81 -3.89
N ALA A 186 -3.02 8.06 -4.35
CA ALA A 186 -4.29 8.71 -4.63
C ALA A 186 -5.12 7.96 -5.70
N THR A 187 -4.44 7.45 -6.74
CA THR A 187 -5.08 6.64 -7.79
C THR A 187 -5.60 5.32 -7.26
N ALA A 188 -4.84 4.62 -6.41
CA ALA A 188 -5.29 3.38 -5.77
C ALA A 188 -6.58 3.61 -4.97
N LEU A 189 -6.60 4.60 -4.07
CA LEU A 189 -7.80 4.93 -3.28
C LEU A 189 -9.01 5.31 -4.14
N ALA A 190 -8.78 6.01 -5.25
CA ALA A 190 -9.83 6.40 -6.16
C ALA A 190 -10.42 5.22 -6.96
N MET A 191 -9.72 4.09 -7.07
CA MET A 191 -10.17 2.92 -7.84
C MET A 191 -10.68 1.78 -6.97
N ASP A 192 -10.29 1.72 -5.69
CA ASP A 192 -10.61 0.60 -4.81
C ASP A 192 -12.13 0.30 -4.74
N GLY A 193 -12.50 -0.95 -4.99
CA GLY A 193 -13.89 -1.41 -4.99
C GLY A 193 -14.77 -0.84 -6.10
N ARG A 194 -14.21 -0.12 -7.09
CA ARG A 194 -15.00 0.43 -8.20
C ARG A 194 -15.25 -0.61 -9.29
N VAL A 195 -16.44 -0.51 -9.89
CA VAL A 195 -16.77 -1.17 -11.16
C VAL A 195 -16.81 -0.12 -12.27
N VAL A 196 -15.84 -0.16 -13.16
CA VAL A 196 -15.74 0.71 -14.34
C VAL A 196 -16.50 0.07 -15.49
N GLN A 197 -17.47 0.79 -16.06
CA GLN A 197 -18.19 0.32 -17.25
C GLN A 197 -17.38 0.60 -18.50
N THR A 198 -17.16 -0.42 -19.33
CA THR A 198 -16.47 -0.30 -20.62
C THR A 198 -17.36 -0.85 -21.74
N ALA A 199 -17.03 -0.51 -22.99
CA ALA A 199 -17.71 -1.09 -24.15
C ALA A 199 -17.61 -2.63 -24.24
N LYS A 200 -16.61 -3.23 -23.58
CA LYS A 200 -16.38 -4.68 -23.55
C LYS A 200 -16.91 -5.34 -22.26
N GLY A 201 -17.65 -4.61 -21.43
CA GLY A 201 -18.23 -5.07 -20.17
C GLY A 201 -17.60 -4.42 -18.92
N PRO A 202 -18.13 -4.74 -17.73
CA PRO A 202 -17.66 -4.17 -16.48
C PRO A 202 -16.25 -4.65 -16.10
N VAL A 203 -15.48 -3.77 -15.45
CA VAL A 203 -14.17 -4.05 -14.86
C VAL A 203 -14.23 -3.70 -13.37
N GLU A 204 -14.10 -4.70 -12.50
CA GLU A 204 -14.00 -4.53 -11.05
C GLU A 204 -12.52 -4.36 -10.66
N ILE A 205 -12.22 -3.31 -9.90
CA ILE A 205 -10.86 -2.98 -9.49
C ILE A 205 -10.77 -3.03 -7.96
N GLN A 206 -9.82 -3.81 -7.45
CA GLN A 206 -9.39 -3.78 -6.06
C GLN A 206 -7.96 -3.29 -6.01
N THR A 207 -7.58 -2.62 -4.92
CA THR A 207 -6.27 -1.99 -4.82
C THR A 207 -5.58 -2.21 -3.48
N VAL A 208 -4.26 -2.08 -3.48
CA VAL A 208 -3.42 -2.02 -2.28
C VAL A 208 -2.46 -0.84 -2.36
N VAL A 209 -1.93 -0.40 -1.22
CA VAL A 209 -0.86 0.62 -1.17
C VAL A 209 0.36 0.09 -0.44
N PHE A 210 1.51 0.12 -1.12
CA PHE A 210 2.79 -0.32 -0.56
C PHE A 210 3.54 0.80 0.17
N PRO A 211 4.31 0.47 1.21
CA PRO A 211 5.20 1.41 1.86
C PRO A 211 6.36 1.76 0.92
N VAL A 212 6.95 2.93 1.13
CA VAL A 212 8.22 3.30 0.50
C VAL A 212 9.34 2.96 1.49
N LEU A 213 9.53 1.66 1.74
CA LEU A 213 10.50 1.07 2.67
C LEU A 213 11.12 -0.21 2.08
N TRP A 214 12.43 -0.41 2.22
CA TRP A 214 13.13 -1.59 1.71
C TRP A 214 12.85 -2.87 2.50
N GLU A 215 12.70 -2.76 3.82
CA GLU A 215 12.53 -3.92 4.70
C GLU A 215 11.22 -4.69 4.44
N PRO A 216 10.02 -4.05 4.38
CA PRO A 216 8.79 -4.75 4.04
C PRO A 216 8.83 -5.45 2.67
N PHE A 217 9.57 -4.88 1.72
CA PHE A 217 9.81 -5.50 0.41
C PHE A 217 10.67 -6.75 0.54
N ALA A 218 11.78 -6.69 1.28
CA ALA A 218 12.59 -7.87 1.58
C ALA A 218 11.80 -8.96 2.36
N GLN A 219 10.81 -8.55 3.15
CA GLN A 219 9.89 -9.44 3.84
C GLN A 219 8.71 -9.91 2.96
N GLY A 220 8.68 -9.61 1.66
CA GLY A 220 7.72 -10.16 0.72
C GLY A 220 6.33 -9.51 0.72
N ILE A 221 6.21 -8.22 1.07
CA ILE A 221 4.90 -7.55 1.10
C ILE A 221 4.18 -7.58 -0.26
N VAL A 222 4.94 -7.53 -1.37
CA VAL A 222 4.38 -7.57 -2.73
C VAL A 222 3.76 -8.94 -2.99
N GLU A 223 4.49 -10.01 -2.72
CA GLU A 223 4.04 -11.38 -2.95
C GLU A 223 2.88 -11.72 -2.03
N ARG A 224 2.90 -11.29 -0.76
CA ARG A 224 1.79 -11.48 0.17
C ARG A 224 0.50 -10.75 -0.27
N ALA A 225 0.62 -9.64 -1.00
CA ALA A 225 -0.52 -8.94 -1.57
C ALA A 225 -1.04 -9.59 -2.87
N PHE A 226 -0.14 -10.03 -3.76
CA PHE A 226 -0.53 -10.51 -5.09
C PHE A 226 -0.76 -12.03 -5.17
N LEU A 227 0.00 -12.85 -4.45
CA LEU A 227 -0.06 -14.32 -4.51
C LEU A 227 -1.49 -14.88 -4.33
N PRO A 228 -2.31 -14.41 -3.37
CA PRO A 228 -3.68 -14.90 -3.20
C PRO A 228 -4.57 -14.71 -4.45
N HIS A 229 -4.15 -13.85 -5.38
CA HIS A 229 -4.86 -13.47 -6.59
C HIS A 229 -4.26 -14.01 -7.88
N LEU A 230 -3.23 -14.84 -7.80
CA LEU A 230 -2.58 -15.47 -8.97
C LEU A 230 -2.73 -16.99 -9.01
N VAL A 231 -3.16 -17.59 -7.90
CA VAL A 231 -3.42 -19.03 -7.81
C VAL A 231 -4.83 -19.32 -8.34
N PRO A 232 -5.01 -20.25 -9.31
CA PRO A 232 -6.31 -20.55 -9.89
C PRO A 232 -7.38 -20.88 -8.84
N GLY A 233 -8.58 -20.27 -8.95
CA GLY A 233 -9.67 -20.57 -8.03
C GLY A 233 -10.78 -19.52 -8.04
N ARG A 234 -11.21 -19.09 -6.84
CA ARG A 234 -12.23 -18.02 -6.69
C ARG A 234 -11.62 -16.63 -6.53
N ARG A 235 -10.30 -16.52 -6.64
CA ARG A 235 -9.55 -15.30 -6.31
C ARG A 235 -8.59 -14.85 -7.40
N ASP A 236 -8.42 -15.62 -8.49
CA ASP A 236 -7.53 -15.25 -9.58
C ASP A 236 -8.10 -14.07 -10.39
N VAL A 237 -7.27 -13.05 -10.57
CA VAL A 237 -7.63 -11.85 -11.32
C VAL A 237 -7.20 -11.95 -12.78
N ASP A 238 -7.94 -11.31 -13.67
CA ASP A 238 -7.61 -11.27 -15.10
C ASP A 238 -6.36 -10.39 -15.35
N THR A 239 -6.15 -9.38 -14.51
CA THR A 239 -5.04 -8.41 -14.67
C THR A 239 -4.53 -7.95 -13.30
N ALA A 240 -3.21 -7.84 -13.16
CA ALA A 240 -2.55 -7.28 -11.98
C ALA A 240 -1.56 -6.18 -12.39
N ILE A 241 -1.67 -4.99 -11.82
CA ILE A 241 -0.88 -3.81 -12.25
C ILE A 241 -0.25 -3.15 -11.04
N THR A 242 1.05 -2.95 -11.06
CA THR A 242 1.68 -2.04 -10.09
C THR A 242 1.71 -0.62 -10.66
N ILE A 243 1.38 0.38 -9.85
CA ILE A 243 1.35 1.79 -10.27
C ILE A 243 2.27 2.59 -9.36
N SER A 244 3.15 3.39 -9.97
CA SER A 244 4.09 4.26 -9.25
C SER A 244 4.07 5.67 -9.82
N GLN A 245 4.51 6.65 -9.03
CA GLN A 245 4.81 7.97 -9.55
C GLN A 245 6.10 7.92 -10.39
N GLY A 246 6.09 8.50 -11.59
CA GLY A 246 7.21 8.53 -12.53
C GLY A 246 7.75 9.93 -12.78
N ARG A 247 7.63 10.40 -14.04
CA ARG A 247 8.23 11.65 -14.54
C ARG A 247 7.16 12.74 -14.70
N ALA A 248 7.59 14.00 -14.80
CA ALA A 248 6.67 15.09 -15.05
C ALA A 248 5.97 14.95 -16.41
N GLY A 249 4.66 15.23 -16.42
CA GLY A 249 3.88 15.44 -17.63
C GLY A 249 3.65 14.22 -18.53
N ARG A 250 3.87 12.97 -18.09
CA ARG A 250 3.66 11.77 -18.92
C ARG A 250 3.35 10.51 -18.13
N PHE A 251 2.61 9.60 -18.77
CA PHE A 251 2.52 8.21 -18.35
C PHE A 251 3.58 7.36 -19.07
N ASP A 252 4.14 6.38 -18.38
CA ASP A 252 5.02 5.36 -18.96
C ASP A 252 4.47 3.96 -18.67
N LEU A 253 4.24 3.20 -19.74
CA LEU A 253 3.95 1.77 -19.69
C LEU A 253 5.28 1.03 -19.77
N GLU A 254 5.74 0.48 -18.65
CA GLU A 254 7.06 -0.16 -18.59
C GLU A 254 7.03 -1.56 -19.20
N VAL A 255 8.00 -1.85 -20.07
CA VAL A 255 8.10 -3.15 -20.75
C VAL A 255 8.97 -4.13 -19.99
N TRP A 256 10.04 -3.67 -19.34
CA TRP A 256 11.03 -4.49 -18.65
C TRP A 256 11.24 -4.07 -17.20
N ASN A 257 11.31 -5.06 -16.32
CA ASN A 257 11.62 -4.88 -14.90
C ASN A 257 12.91 -5.62 -14.57
N GLY A 258 13.82 -5.00 -13.82
CA GLY A 258 15.15 -5.54 -13.53
C GLY A 258 15.27 -6.09 -12.11
N ALA A 259 16.03 -7.16 -11.93
CA ALA A 259 16.28 -7.83 -10.65
C ALA A 259 17.22 -7.06 -9.70
N HIS A 260 17.26 -5.73 -9.76
CA HIS A 260 18.20 -4.90 -9.00
C HIS A 260 17.48 -3.80 -8.23
N ARG A 261 18.01 -3.50 -7.03
CA ARG A 261 17.57 -2.39 -6.19
C ARG A 261 18.77 -1.52 -5.79
N GLY A 262 18.63 -0.21 -5.97
CA GLY A 262 19.68 0.78 -5.87
C GLY A 262 19.64 1.65 -4.61
N THR A 263 20.50 2.68 -4.60
CA THR A 263 20.93 3.38 -3.37
C THR A 263 20.07 4.56 -2.94
N PHE A 264 19.00 4.90 -3.67
CA PHE A 264 18.12 5.98 -3.25
C PHE A 264 17.47 5.65 -1.89
N PRO A 265 17.55 6.56 -0.89
CA PRO A 265 17.08 6.26 0.45
C PRO A 265 15.55 6.12 0.50
N ASP A 266 15.08 5.12 1.24
CA ASP A 266 13.66 4.96 1.55
C ASP A 266 13.17 5.97 2.60
N ASN A 267 11.91 5.87 3.02
CA ASN A 267 11.35 6.78 4.02
C ASN A 267 12.06 6.70 5.38
N ASP A 268 12.74 5.60 5.67
CA ASP A 268 13.57 5.44 6.87
C ASP A 268 15.05 5.78 6.67
N ARG A 269 15.37 6.39 5.52
CA ARG A 269 16.73 6.77 5.12
C ARG A 269 17.66 5.58 4.94
N VAL A 270 17.10 4.38 4.70
CA VAL A 270 17.87 3.18 4.40
C VAL A 270 18.16 3.15 2.90
N SER A 271 19.40 2.82 2.55
CA SER A 271 19.85 2.62 1.17
C SER A 271 20.37 1.19 1.01
N VAL A 272 20.09 0.58 -0.14
CA VAL A 272 20.55 -0.76 -0.53
C VAL A 272 21.30 -0.71 -1.86
N ASN A 273 22.00 -1.76 -2.25
CA ASN A 273 22.60 -1.88 -3.59
C ASN A 273 22.91 -3.34 -3.90
N GLU A 274 21.91 -4.08 -4.39
CA GLU A 274 22.02 -5.52 -4.54
C GLU A 274 20.96 -6.08 -5.50
N THR A 275 21.06 -7.37 -5.79
CA THR A 275 19.97 -8.11 -6.44
C THR A 275 18.76 -8.11 -5.51
N ILE A 276 17.56 -7.91 -6.07
CA ILE A 276 16.31 -7.93 -5.29
C ILE A 276 16.19 -9.28 -4.56
N PRO A 277 16.15 -9.31 -3.21
CA PRO A 277 16.03 -10.55 -2.46
C PRO A 277 14.58 -11.05 -2.46
N ILE A 278 14.33 -12.24 -2.98
CA ILE A 278 13.00 -12.86 -2.93
C ILE A 278 12.95 -13.79 -1.69
N PRO A 279 11.93 -13.67 -0.82
CA PRO A 279 11.79 -14.57 0.33
C PRO A 279 11.74 -16.05 -0.08
N GLU A 280 12.36 -16.93 0.69
CA GLU A 280 12.34 -18.37 0.42
C GLU A 280 10.92 -18.98 0.55
N ASP A 281 10.04 -18.35 1.33
CA ASP A 281 8.68 -18.82 1.60
C ASP A 281 7.65 -18.48 0.50
N VAL A 282 8.07 -17.82 -0.58
CA VAL A 282 7.20 -17.48 -1.72
C VAL A 282 7.67 -18.15 -3.02
N PRO A 283 6.76 -18.44 -3.97
CA PRO A 283 7.14 -19.01 -5.27
C PRO A 283 8.14 -18.12 -6.00
N HIS A 284 9.25 -18.71 -6.47
CA HIS A 284 10.30 -18.03 -7.22
C HIS A 284 11.00 -19.01 -8.16
N ALA A 285 11.64 -18.47 -9.20
CA ALA A 285 12.46 -19.24 -10.12
C ALA A 285 13.91 -19.34 -9.60
N ASP A 286 14.56 -20.48 -9.85
CA ASP A 286 15.99 -20.71 -9.57
C ASP A 286 16.69 -21.21 -10.86
N PRO A 287 17.67 -20.47 -11.41
CA PRO A 287 18.17 -19.18 -10.93
C PRO A 287 17.15 -18.04 -11.11
N GLN A 288 17.22 -17.03 -10.22
CA GLN A 288 16.41 -15.82 -10.32
C GLN A 288 16.68 -15.08 -11.65
N PRO A 289 15.65 -14.76 -12.46
CA PRO A 289 15.84 -14.11 -13.75
C PRO A 289 16.29 -12.66 -13.59
N GLN A 290 17.26 -12.20 -14.37
CA GLN A 290 17.71 -10.79 -14.31
C GLN A 290 16.63 -9.81 -14.80
N TRP A 291 15.77 -10.25 -15.71
CA TRP A 291 14.75 -9.42 -16.33
C TRP A 291 13.43 -10.16 -16.38
N THR A 292 12.35 -9.44 -16.09
CA THR A 292 10.98 -9.89 -16.35
C THR A 292 10.30 -8.90 -17.28
N ARG A 293 9.32 -9.37 -18.05
CA ARG A 293 8.64 -8.58 -19.08
C ARG A 293 7.16 -8.37 -18.75
N THR A 294 6.63 -7.22 -19.13
CA THR A 294 5.18 -6.97 -19.11
C THR A 294 4.44 -7.94 -20.03
N THR A 295 3.27 -8.40 -19.60
CA THR A 295 2.26 -9.09 -20.41
C THR A 295 1.01 -8.22 -20.61
N LEU A 296 1.05 -6.96 -20.15
CA LEU A 296 -0.01 -5.99 -20.47
C LEU A 296 -0.02 -5.68 -21.97
N PRO A 297 -1.21 -5.43 -22.56
CA PRO A 297 -1.35 -5.08 -23.96
C PRO A 297 -1.01 -3.60 -24.20
N VAL A 298 0.25 -3.22 -23.95
CA VAL A 298 0.70 -1.83 -23.87
C VAL A 298 0.41 -0.98 -25.11
N GLU A 299 0.48 -1.57 -26.31
CA GLU A 299 0.13 -0.89 -27.56
C GLU A 299 -1.37 -0.54 -27.61
N ALA A 300 -2.23 -1.49 -27.24
CA ALA A 300 -3.66 -1.28 -27.20
C ALA A 300 -4.06 -0.29 -26.09
N MET A 301 -3.40 -0.37 -24.92
CA MET A 301 -3.59 0.60 -23.83
C MET A 301 -3.27 2.03 -24.28
N LYS A 302 -2.10 2.23 -24.93
CA LYS A 302 -1.69 3.54 -25.46
C LYS A 302 -2.66 4.06 -26.51
N ALA A 303 -3.16 3.19 -27.39
CA ALA A 303 -4.11 3.58 -28.44
C ALA A 303 -5.52 3.88 -27.89
N ALA A 304 -5.94 3.21 -26.80
CA ALA A 304 -7.30 3.29 -26.28
C ALA A 304 -7.56 4.51 -25.38
N VAL A 305 -6.52 5.10 -24.80
CA VAL A 305 -6.67 6.15 -23.77
C VAL A 305 -6.20 7.51 -24.29
N PRO A 306 -7.10 8.35 -24.82
CA PRO A 306 -6.81 9.77 -24.94
C PRO A 306 -6.78 10.41 -23.54
N GLY A 307 -6.00 11.47 -23.36
CA GLY A 307 -5.97 12.18 -22.09
C GLY A 307 -5.04 13.39 -22.11
N THR A 308 -5.03 14.12 -20.99
CA THR A 308 -4.22 15.33 -20.80
C THR A 308 -2.73 15.05 -20.94
N PHE A 309 -2.29 13.87 -20.50
CA PHE A 309 -0.88 13.49 -20.51
C PHE A 309 -0.58 12.47 -21.61
N PRO A 310 0.53 12.59 -22.35
CA PRO A 310 0.96 11.55 -23.29
C PRO A 310 1.21 10.21 -22.58
N VAL A 311 0.83 9.12 -23.24
CA VAL A 311 1.13 7.74 -22.82
C VAL A 311 2.28 7.21 -23.66
N ASN A 312 3.39 6.87 -23.01
CA ASN A 312 4.56 6.31 -23.67
C ASN A 312 4.71 4.83 -23.34
N ILE A 313 5.33 4.08 -24.25
CA ILE A 313 5.76 2.72 -24.00
C ILE A 313 7.25 2.80 -23.76
N ASN A 314 7.68 2.52 -22.54
CA ASN A 314 9.07 2.64 -22.15
C ASN A 314 9.72 1.25 -22.11
N ARG A 315 10.74 1.09 -22.94
CA ARG A 315 11.53 -0.15 -23.02
C ARG A 315 12.95 0.02 -22.48
N VAL A 316 13.33 1.26 -22.15
CA VAL A 316 14.70 1.61 -21.82
C VAL A 316 15.11 0.98 -20.49
N VAL A 317 16.22 0.26 -20.49
CA VAL A 317 16.83 -0.37 -19.30
C VAL A 317 18.31 0.02 -19.20
N THR A 318 18.87 -0.13 -18.00
CA THR A 318 20.32 -0.08 -17.77
C THR A 318 20.80 -1.46 -17.35
N GLU A 319 21.80 -1.99 -18.05
CA GLU A 319 22.31 -3.35 -17.87
C GLU A 319 23.84 -3.37 -17.83
N ILE A 320 24.41 -4.44 -17.27
CA ILE A 320 25.80 -4.83 -17.56
C ILE A 320 25.75 -5.98 -18.57
N PRO A 321 26.18 -5.78 -19.83
CA PRO A 321 26.16 -6.82 -20.85
C PRO A 321 27.00 -8.04 -20.45
N ALA A 322 26.65 -9.22 -20.97
CA ALA A 322 27.42 -10.44 -20.74
C ALA A 322 28.91 -10.25 -21.09
N GLY A 323 29.81 -10.59 -20.17
CA GLY A 323 31.25 -10.40 -20.33
C GLY A 323 31.76 -8.97 -20.13
N SER A 324 30.90 -8.02 -19.76
CA SER A 324 31.26 -6.64 -19.41
C SER A 324 31.26 -6.45 -17.88
N THR A 325 31.83 -5.34 -17.44
CA THR A 325 31.77 -4.84 -16.05
C THR A 325 31.16 -3.44 -15.96
N SER A 326 30.90 -2.80 -17.10
CA SER A 326 30.40 -1.43 -17.16
C SER A 326 28.92 -1.38 -17.56
N PRO A 327 28.09 -0.57 -16.88
CA PRO A 327 26.70 -0.43 -17.20
C PRO A 327 26.50 0.36 -18.50
N VAL A 328 25.45 0.01 -19.26
CA VAL A 328 25.01 0.71 -20.47
C VAL A 328 23.49 0.80 -20.52
N THR A 329 22.96 1.86 -21.11
CA THR A 329 21.51 2.04 -21.35
C THR A 329 21.13 1.56 -22.74
N ARG A 330 20.03 0.80 -22.86
CA ARG A 330 19.53 0.25 -24.13
C ARG A 330 18.00 0.23 -24.18
N GLU A 331 17.43 0.10 -25.38
CA GLU A 331 15.98 -0.06 -25.57
C GLU A 331 15.45 -1.46 -25.25
N ASP A 332 16.30 -2.45 -25.02
CA ASP A 332 15.94 -3.81 -24.60
C ASP A 332 17.17 -4.46 -23.93
N PRO A 333 16.97 -5.37 -22.95
CA PRO A 333 18.07 -6.11 -22.35
C PRO A 333 18.69 -7.08 -23.36
N THR A 334 20.02 -7.23 -23.30
CA THR A 334 20.76 -8.20 -24.11
C THR A 334 20.78 -9.58 -23.44
N PRO A 335 20.83 -10.68 -24.22
CA PRO A 335 20.89 -12.03 -23.65
C PRO A 335 22.06 -12.21 -22.67
N GLY A 336 21.77 -12.71 -21.47
CA GLY A 336 22.77 -12.95 -20.43
C GLY A 336 23.28 -11.71 -19.70
N SER A 337 22.66 -10.54 -19.89
CA SER A 337 23.01 -9.33 -19.16
C SER A 337 22.55 -9.34 -17.71
N THR A 338 23.25 -8.60 -16.86
CA THR A 338 22.90 -8.37 -15.45
C THR A 338 22.09 -7.08 -15.33
N ALA A 339 21.02 -7.11 -14.54
CA ALA A 339 20.19 -5.93 -14.31
C ALA A 339 20.88 -4.89 -13.44
N VAL A 340 20.75 -3.62 -13.85
CA VAL A 340 21.12 -2.45 -13.04
C VAL A 340 19.90 -1.57 -12.81
N ALA A 341 19.09 -1.31 -13.84
CA ALA A 341 17.82 -0.61 -13.71
C ALA A 341 16.82 -1.10 -14.77
N GLY A 342 15.58 -1.36 -14.36
CA GLY A 342 14.46 -1.58 -15.27
C GLY A 342 13.90 -0.27 -15.82
N GLY A 343 12.77 -0.35 -16.53
CA GLY A 343 12.09 0.83 -17.07
C GLY A 343 11.70 1.85 -15.99
N GLY A 344 11.39 1.34 -14.79
CA GLY A 344 11.13 2.11 -13.59
C GLY A 344 12.35 2.58 -12.80
N GLY A 345 13.57 2.38 -13.30
CA GLY A 345 14.80 2.63 -12.56
C GLY A 345 15.23 1.43 -11.72
N ASP A 346 15.88 1.71 -10.60
CA ASP A 346 16.39 0.75 -9.62
C ASP A 346 15.76 0.96 -8.23
N TYR A 347 14.67 1.73 -8.15
CA TYR A 347 13.97 2.01 -6.89
C TYR A 347 12.78 1.06 -6.64
N LEU A 348 12.01 1.30 -5.58
CA LEU A 348 10.86 0.46 -5.18
C LEU A 348 9.76 0.33 -6.26
N SER A 349 9.66 1.30 -7.19
CA SER A 349 8.80 1.18 -8.36
C SER A 349 9.20 0.00 -9.25
N ASN A 350 10.48 -0.09 -9.62
CA ASN A 350 11.04 -1.23 -10.32
C ASN A 350 10.92 -2.52 -9.50
N GLU A 351 11.23 -2.48 -8.21
CA GLU A 351 11.18 -3.68 -7.37
C GLU A 351 9.77 -4.27 -7.29
N SER A 352 8.73 -3.44 -7.11
CA SER A 352 7.33 -3.92 -7.09
C SER A 352 6.91 -4.52 -8.43
N ALA A 353 7.32 -3.91 -9.53
CA ALA A 353 7.07 -4.39 -10.87
C ALA A 353 7.75 -5.74 -11.11
N TYR A 354 9.05 -5.82 -10.80
CA TYR A 354 9.84 -7.03 -10.95
C TYR A 354 9.29 -8.19 -10.12
N ARG A 355 9.04 -7.97 -8.82
CA ARG A 355 8.49 -9.01 -7.92
C ARG A 355 7.14 -9.53 -8.40
N THR A 356 6.26 -8.64 -8.83
CA THR A 356 4.93 -9.02 -9.32
C THR A 356 5.04 -9.89 -10.58
N THR A 357 5.80 -9.44 -11.59
CA THR A 357 5.95 -10.20 -12.84
C THR A 357 6.79 -11.47 -12.67
N ALA A 358 7.78 -11.48 -11.79
CA ALA A 358 8.55 -12.69 -11.44
C ALA A 358 7.66 -13.72 -10.75
N LEU A 359 6.79 -13.30 -9.83
CA LEU A 359 5.82 -14.17 -9.17
C LEU A 359 4.84 -14.79 -10.18
N ARG A 360 4.33 -14.00 -11.14
CA ARG A 360 3.50 -14.53 -12.25
C ARG A 360 4.25 -15.59 -13.03
N ASP A 361 5.48 -15.32 -13.41
CA ASP A 361 6.29 -16.23 -14.23
C ASP A 361 6.60 -17.53 -13.48
N ALA A 362 6.93 -17.44 -12.18
CA ALA A 362 7.17 -18.60 -11.33
C ALA A 362 5.92 -19.47 -11.11
N LEU A 363 4.74 -18.87 -11.18
CA LEU A 363 3.45 -19.57 -11.06
C LEU A 363 2.87 -20.03 -12.40
N GLU A 364 3.49 -19.66 -13.53
CA GLU A 364 2.92 -19.79 -14.88
C GLU A 364 1.49 -19.21 -14.98
N ALA A 365 1.23 -18.12 -14.25
CA ALA A 365 -0.11 -17.55 -14.11
C ALA A 365 -0.58 -16.87 -15.41
N GLY A 366 -1.81 -17.14 -15.83
CA GLY A 366 -2.44 -16.53 -17.03
C GLY A 366 -2.82 -15.06 -16.86
N THR A 367 -2.64 -14.49 -15.66
CA THR A 367 -2.94 -13.08 -15.35
C THR A 367 -2.03 -12.15 -16.16
N LYS A 368 -2.63 -11.16 -16.84
CA LYS A 368 -1.85 -10.08 -17.49
C LYS A 368 -1.22 -9.19 -16.42
N GLN A 369 0.08 -8.92 -16.51
CA GLN A 369 0.76 -8.08 -15.52
C GLN A 369 1.80 -7.15 -16.09
N GLY A 370 1.98 -6.01 -15.44
CA GLY A 370 2.98 -5.02 -15.77
C GLY A 370 2.92 -3.80 -14.86
N HIS A 371 3.62 -2.75 -15.28
CA HIS A 371 3.83 -1.56 -14.47
C HIS A 371 3.45 -0.29 -15.22
N ILE A 372 2.82 0.65 -14.50
CA ILE A 372 2.49 1.97 -15.01
C ILE A 372 3.15 3.01 -14.11
N HIS A 373 3.97 3.88 -14.70
CA HIS A 373 4.31 5.14 -14.08
C HIS A 373 3.29 6.20 -14.46
N VAL A 374 2.73 6.88 -13.45
CA VAL A 374 1.88 8.06 -13.60
C VAL A 374 2.71 9.35 -13.52
N PRO A 375 2.23 10.47 -14.07
CA PRO A 375 2.93 11.75 -13.92
C PRO A 375 3.15 12.12 -12.45
N VAL A 376 4.25 12.84 -12.15
CA VAL A 376 4.40 13.49 -10.83
C VAL A 376 3.34 14.57 -10.64
N LEU A 377 3.00 14.86 -9.39
CA LEU A 377 2.22 16.05 -9.04
C LEU A 377 3.16 17.25 -8.98
N ASP A 378 3.05 18.15 -9.95
CA ASP A 378 3.72 19.44 -9.89
C ASP A 378 3.04 20.29 -8.81
N GLY A 379 3.86 20.89 -7.94
CA GLY A 379 3.40 21.72 -6.84
C GLY A 379 3.37 23.21 -7.20
N ASP A 380 2.53 23.96 -6.50
CA ASP A 380 2.61 25.42 -6.44
C ASP A 380 3.76 25.87 -5.51
N ALA A 381 3.87 27.18 -5.28
CA ALA A 381 4.91 27.75 -4.43
C ALA A 381 4.85 27.28 -2.95
N THR A 382 3.75 26.69 -2.52
CA THR A 382 3.54 26.12 -1.17
C THR A 382 3.84 24.62 -1.11
N GLY A 383 4.13 24.00 -2.27
CA GLY A 383 4.35 22.56 -2.39
C GLY A 383 3.06 21.74 -2.48
N GLU A 384 1.89 22.39 -2.58
CA GLU A 384 0.61 21.71 -2.82
C GLU A 384 0.42 21.45 -4.32
N PRO A 385 -0.16 20.30 -4.72
CA PRO A 385 -0.37 20.00 -6.15
C PRO A 385 -1.21 21.05 -6.88
N LEU A 386 -0.88 21.32 -8.14
CA LEU A 386 -1.65 22.22 -9.00
C LEU A 386 -3.14 21.81 -9.07
N PRO A 387 -4.09 22.78 -9.04
CA PRO A 387 -5.52 22.49 -9.10
C PRO A 387 -5.89 21.60 -10.29
N GLY A 388 -6.72 20.58 -10.05
CA GLY A 388 -7.21 19.65 -11.09
C GLY A 388 -6.21 18.57 -11.52
N MET A 389 -4.89 18.81 -11.41
CA MET A 389 -3.87 17.88 -11.92
C MET A 389 -4.01 16.46 -11.37
N ARG A 390 -4.28 16.32 -10.07
CA ARG A 390 -4.50 15.00 -9.45
C ARG A 390 -5.73 14.30 -10.04
N ALA A 391 -6.81 15.03 -10.26
CA ALA A 391 -8.04 14.45 -10.82
C ALA A 391 -7.81 13.95 -12.25
N ASP A 392 -7.07 14.71 -13.06
CA ASP A 392 -6.72 14.33 -14.44
C ASP A 392 -5.83 13.08 -14.48
N ILE A 393 -4.81 13.01 -13.62
CA ILE A 393 -3.94 11.83 -13.48
C ILE A 393 -4.77 10.61 -13.10
N VAL A 394 -5.62 10.73 -12.06
CA VAL A 394 -6.47 9.64 -11.59
C VAL A 394 -7.42 9.16 -12.68
N ALA A 395 -8.11 10.09 -13.36
CA ALA A 395 -9.05 9.75 -14.43
C ALA A 395 -8.37 9.00 -15.58
N GLN A 396 -7.20 9.47 -16.02
CA GLN A 396 -6.46 8.83 -17.10
C GLN A 396 -5.84 7.48 -16.67
N ALA A 397 -5.39 7.36 -15.42
CA ALA A 397 -4.90 6.10 -14.87
C ALA A 397 -6.03 5.04 -14.78
N VAL A 398 -7.23 5.41 -14.33
CA VAL A 398 -8.41 4.53 -14.32
C VAL A 398 -8.71 4.02 -15.74
N ALA A 399 -8.65 4.90 -16.73
CA ALA A 399 -8.86 4.53 -18.13
C ALA A 399 -7.79 3.54 -18.64
N LEU A 400 -6.50 3.74 -18.29
CA LEU A 400 -5.42 2.81 -18.64
C LEU A 400 -5.59 1.44 -17.99
N VAL A 401 -5.96 1.42 -16.70
CA VAL A 401 -6.23 0.18 -15.96
C VAL A 401 -7.40 -0.59 -16.59
N ALA A 402 -8.49 0.10 -16.92
CA ALA A 402 -9.63 -0.51 -17.62
C ALA A 402 -9.25 -1.01 -19.03
N ALA A 403 -8.42 -0.26 -19.76
CA ALA A 403 -7.93 -0.66 -21.08
C ALA A 403 -7.04 -1.91 -21.00
N ALA A 404 -6.20 -2.05 -19.97
CA ALA A 404 -5.36 -3.23 -19.76
C ALA A 404 -6.18 -4.52 -19.62
N ALA A 405 -7.28 -4.45 -18.86
CA ALA A 405 -8.16 -5.60 -18.63
C ALA A 405 -8.97 -5.97 -19.89
N THR A 406 -9.38 -4.97 -20.67
CA THR A 406 -10.34 -5.15 -21.75
C THR A 406 -9.70 -5.30 -23.14
N SER A 407 -8.41 -5.00 -23.30
CA SER A 407 -7.71 -5.08 -24.59
C SER A 407 -7.32 -6.50 -24.97
#